data_AF-A0A834GMC8-F1
#
_entry.id   AF-A0A834GMC8-F1
#
_cell.length_a   1.000
_cell.length_b   1.000
_cell.length_c   1.000
_cell.angle_alpha   90.00
_cell.angle_beta   90.00
_cell.angle_gamma   90.00
#
_symmetry.space_group_name_H-M   'P 1'
#
loop_
_entity.id
_entity.type
_entity.pdbx_description
1 polymer ?
#
loop_
_entity_poly.entity_id
_entity_poly.type
_entity_poly.pdbx_seq_one_letter_code
_entity_poly.pdbx_strand_id
1 'polypeptide(L)'
;MATTSRALEVTVISGEGLRVDRRRPVKKNAFVIVRTNSQNSRSTAASDDAGGSSPAWNEKLVVEMPPHAWFLTVEVRCRANSGDKVVGTARIPASDFVGGNVPANYLHFLSYRLRDGRGEPNGIINLSVRVKGADQNGAGAAATCAAAASVSRPWVGSAVVVGKVAGGVVTGVPVWMA
;
A
#
# COMPACT_ATOMS: atom_id res chain seq x y z
N MET A 1 22.08 -19.74 -1.27
CA MET A 1 21.42 -18.90 -0.26
C MET A 1 19.93 -19.13 -0.37
N ALA A 2 19.25 -19.61 0.66
CA ALA A 2 17.81 -19.81 0.63
C ALA A 2 17.12 -18.44 0.66
N THR A 3 16.58 -18.01 -0.48
CA THR A 3 15.72 -16.82 -0.54
C THR A 3 14.33 -17.23 -0.07
N THR A 4 14.04 -17.10 1.22
CA THR A 4 12.75 -17.48 1.81
C THR A 4 11.65 -16.51 1.40
N SER A 5 10.50 -17.02 0.93
CA SER A 5 9.33 -16.17 0.70
C SER A 5 8.80 -15.63 2.03
N ARG A 6 8.14 -14.47 1.97
CA ARG A 6 7.44 -13.90 3.12
C ARG A 6 5.93 -14.01 2.91
N ALA A 7 5.22 -14.44 3.95
CA ALA A 7 3.77 -14.44 3.94
C ALA A 7 3.25 -13.01 4.19
N LEU A 8 2.42 -12.51 3.28
CA LEU A 8 1.71 -11.24 3.42
C LEU A 8 0.26 -11.53 3.80
N GLU A 9 -0.20 -10.93 4.88
CA GLU A 9 -1.62 -10.78 5.18
C GLU A 9 -2.11 -9.47 4.55
N VAL A 10 -2.96 -9.57 3.53
CA VAL A 10 -3.53 -8.43 2.82
C VAL A 10 -5.03 -8.39 3.09
N THR A 11 -5.50 -7.36 3.78
CA THR A 11 -6.93 -7.10 3.93
C THR A 11 -7.35 -6.08 2.89
N VAL A 12 -8.20 -6.50 1.95
CA VAL A 12 -8.82 -5.60 0.98
C VAL A 12 -10.02 -4.95 1.66
N ILE A 13 -9.94 -3.65 1.94
CA ILE A 13 -10.93 -2.94 2.76
C ILE A 13 -12.08 -2.47 1.86
N SER A 14 -11.79 -1.52 0.97
CA SER A 14 -12.80 -0.87 0.13
C SER A 14 -12.20 -0.30 -1.15
N GLY A 15 -13.07 0.02 -2.11
CA GLY A 15 -12.75 0.81 -3.27
C GLY A 15 -13.51 2.12 -3.25
N GLU A 16 -13.02 3.13 -3.94
CA GLU A 16 -13.66 4.44 -4.04
C GLU A 16 -13.65 4.96 -5.47
N GLY A 17 -14.78 5.51 -5.92
CA GLY A 17 -14.88 6.16 -7.22
C GLY A 17 -14.64 5.23 -8.42
N LEU A 18 -14.88 3.93 -8.25
CA LEU A 18 -14.65 2.91 -9.27
C LEU A 18 -15.67 2.99 -10.39
N ARG A 19 -15.20 3.01 -11.65
CA ARG A 19 -16.07 3.06 -12.83
C ARG A 19 -15.72 2.00 -13.87
N VAL A 20 -16.73 1.29 -14.37
CA VAL A 20 -16.60 0.40 -15.53
C VAL A 20 -16.64 1.24 -16.80
N ASP A 21 -15.67 1.01 -17.70
CA ASP A 21 -15.52 1.73 -18.97
C ASP A 21 -15.51 3.28 -18.77
N ARG A 22 -15.06 3.76 -17.61
CA ARG A 22 -15.08 5.17 -17.12
C ARG A 22 -16.44 5.86 -17.04
N ARG A 23 -17.52 5.21 -17.49
CA ARG A 23 -18.85 5.83 -17.59
C ARG A 23 -19.75 5.42 -16.44
N ARG A 24 -19.73 4.13 -16.09
CA ARG A 24 -20.72 3.55 -15.19
C ARG A 24 -20.09 3.28 -13.83
N PRO A 25 -20.64 3.80 -12.73
CA PRO A 25 -20.28 3.36 -11.39
C PRO A 25 -20.29 1.83 -11.28
N VAL A 26 -19.28 1.27 -10.64
CA VAL A 26 -19.32 -0.14 -10.21
C VAL A 26 -20.42 -0.26 -9.15
N LYS A 27 -21.43 -1.10 -9.40
CA LYS A 27 -22.61 -1.23 -8.54
C LYS A 27 -22.75 -2.58 -7.85
N LYS A 28 -22.15 -3.65 -8.40
CA LYS A 28 -22.18 -5.01 -7.84
C LYS A 28 -21.17 -5.86 -8.57
N ASN A 29 -20.90 -7.04 -8.02
CA ASN A 29 -20.04 -8.05 -8.62
C ASN A 29 -18.58 -7.62 -8.82
N ALA A 30 -18.12 -6.68 -7.99
CA ALA A 30 -16.74 -6.23 -8.01
C ALA A 30 -15.90 -7.14 -7.13
N PHE A 31 -14.75 -7.60 -7.60
CA PHE A 31 -13.85 -8.41 -6.80
C PHE A 31 -12.41 -7.95 -7.04
N VAL A 32 -11.54 -8.24 -6.09
CA VAL A 32 -10.15 -7.82 -6.13
C VAL A 32 -9.27 -9.04 -6.23
N ILE A 33 -8.30 -9.01 -7.15
CA ILE A 33 -7.24 -9.99 -7.27
C ILE A 33 -5.96 -9.36 -6.73
N VAL A 34 -5.36 -10.02 -5.75
CA VAL A 34 -4.07 -9.66 -5.18
C VAL A 34 -3.04 -10.68 -5.67
N ARG A 35 -1.95 -10.21 -6.28
CA ARG A 35 -0.88 -11.09 -6.79
C ARG A 35 0.52 -10.51 -6.56
N THR A 36 1.48 -11.39 -6.27
CA THR A 36 2.90 -11.06 -6.09
C THR A 36 3.75 -11.55 -7.26
N ASN A 37 3.30 -12.60 -7.96
CA ASN A 37 3.85 -13.10 -9.22
C ASN A 37 2.73 -13.81 -10.02
N SER A 38 3.06 -14.51 -11.10
CA SER A 38 2.09 -15.23 -11.94
C SER A 38 1.45 -16.45 -11.25
N GLN A 39 2.11 -17.05 -10.26
CA GLN A 39 1.66 -18.27 -9.59
C GLN A 39 0.99 -18.00 -8.22
N ASN A 40 1.25 -16.85 -7.62
CA ASN A 40 0.77 -16.44 -6.32
C ASN A 40 -0.27 -15.33 -6.48
N SER A 41 -1.51 -15.75 -6.73
CA SER A 41 -2.67 -14.88 -6.75
C SER A 41 -3.77 -15.38 -5.83
N ARG A 42 -4.47 -14.46 -5.19
CA ARG A 42 -5.69 -14.70 -4.42
C ARG A 42 -6.73 -13.65 -4.80
N SER A 43 -8.00 -14.00 -4.68
CA SER A 43 -9.10 -13.11 -5.00
C SER A 43 -10.09 -13.04 -3.86
N THR A 44 -10.71 -11.87 -3.68
CA THR A 44 -11.86 -11.72 -2.81
C THR A 44 -13.09 -12.37 -3.40
N ALA A 45 -14.10 -12.62 -2.57
CA ALA A 45 -15.47 -12.73 -3.01
C ALA A 45 -15.91 -11.46 -3.76
N ALA A 46 -16.94 -11.61 -4.59
CA ALA A 46 -17.57 -10.48 -5.23
C ALA A 46 -18.33 -9.66 -4.19
N SER A 47 -18.17 -8.33 -4.24
CA SER A 47 -18.94 -7.42 -3.40
C SER A 47 -20.38 -7.41 -3.86
N ASP A 48 -21.28 -7.66 -2.92
CA ASP A 48 -22.73 -7.58 -3.08
C ASP A 48 -23.27 -6.17 -2.81
N ASP A 49 -22.38 -5.23 -2.46
CA ASP A 49 -22.76 -3.89 -2.10
C ASP A 49 -23.28 -3.11 -3.32
N ALA A 50 -24.53 -2.64 -3.24
CA ALA A 50 -25.13 -1.74 -4.22
C ALA A 50 -24.57 -0.30 -4.12
N GLY A 51 -23.74 -0.04 -3.10
CA GLY A 51 -23.10 1.21 -2.73
C GLY A 51 -22.32 1.84 -3.88
N GLY A 52 -22.95 2.83 -4.52
CA GLY A 52 -22.49 3.47 -5.75
C GLY A 52 -20.98 3.74 -5.81
N SER A 53 -20.30 3.10 -6.77
CA SER A 53 -18.85 3.24 -7.07
C SER A 53 -17.87 2.98 -5.93
N SER A 54 -18.34 2.61 -4.75
CA SER A 54 -17.51 2.47 -3.55
C SER A 54 -17.78 1.15 -2.83
N PRO A 55 -17.41 0.01 -3.44
CA PRO A 55 -17.64 -1.30 -2.86
C PRO A 55 -16.78 -1.50 -1.60
N ALA A 56 -17.36 -2.15 -0.59
CA ALA A 56 -16.64 -2.70 0.55
C ALA A 56 -16.45 -4.22 0.38
N TRP A 57 -15.25 -4.71 0.72
CA TRP A 57 -14.93 -6.14 0.74
C TRP A 57 -14.62 -6.61 2.16
N ASN A 58 -13.78 -5.86 2.88
CA ASN A 58 -13.28 -6.22 4.21
C ASN A 58 -12.79 -7.68 4.32
N GLU A 59 -12.14 -8.16 3.26
CA GLU A 59 -11.73 -9.55 3.15
C GLU A 59 -10.21 -9.68 3.29
N LYS A 60 -9.79 -10.63 4.11
CA LYS A 60 -8.38 -10.93 4.38
C LYS A 60 -7.90 -12.08 3.50
N LEU A 61 -6.84 -11.82 2.75
CA LEU A 61 -6.15 -12.76 1.87
C LEU A 61 -4.73 -12.99 2.38
N VAL A 62 -4.21 -14.21 2.20
CA VAL A 62 -2.81 -14.54 2.49
C VAL A 62 -2.11 -14.88 1.17
N VAL A 63 -1.05 -14.13 0.86
CA VAL A 63 -0.24 -14.34 -0.36
C VAL A 63 1.23 -14.44 -0.02
N GLU A 64 1.94 -15.34 -0.69
CA GLU A 64 3.38 -15.46 -0.57
C GLU A 64 4.08 -14.44 -1.48
N MET A 65 5.02 -13.67 -0.94
CA MET A 65 5.84 -12.74 -1.69
C MET A 65 7.28 -13.28 -1.79
N PRO A 66 7.73 -13.68 -2.98
CA PRO A 66 9.12 -14.08 -3.19
C PRO A 66 10.09 -12.93 -2.92
N PRO A 67 11.36 -13.21 -2.57
CA PRO A 67 12.33 -12.15 -2.26
C PRO A 67 12.67 -11.21 -3.41
N HIS A 68 12.52 -11.68 -4.65
CA HIS A 68 12.73 -10.88 -5.87
C HIS A 68 11.49 -10.10 -6.30
N ALA A 69 10.35 -10.27 -5.64
CA ALA A 69 9.15 -9.50 -5.94
C ALA A 69 9.32 -8.08 -5.40
N TRP A 70 9.27 -7.09 -6.29
CA TRP A 70 9.35 -5.68 -5.92
C TRP A 70 7.99 -5.01 -5.75
N PHE A 71 6.91 -5.65 -6.22
CA PHE A 71 5.58 -5.07 -6.21
C PHE A 71 4.53 -6.07 -5.75
N LEU A 72 3.56 -5.58 -4.97
CA LEU A 72 2.26 -6.21 -4.77
C LEU A 72 1.31 -5.62 -5.81
N THR A 73 0.80 -6.46 -6.72
CA THR A 73 -0.16 -6.01 -7.74
C THR A 73 -1.57 -6.29 -7.26
N VAL A 74 -2.40 -5.26 -7.27
CA VAL A 74 -3.81 -5.33 -6.89
C VAL A 74 -4.63 -4.94 -8.11
N GLU A 75 -5.51 -5.84 -8.54
CA GLU A 75 -6.32 -5.68 -9.74
C GLU A 75 -7.80 -5.80 -9.38
N VAL A 76 -8.57 -4.75 -9.63
CA VAL A 76 -10.01 -4.75 -9.40
C VAL A 76 -10.71 -5.15 -10.70
N ARG A 77 -11.59 -6.14 -10.60
CA ARG A 77 -12.43 -6.62 -11.69
C ARG A 77 -13.90 -6.48 -11.35
N CYS A 78 -14.73 -6.38 -12.37
CA CYS A 78 -16.19 -6.38 -12.26
C CYS A 78 -16.74 -7.45 -13.19
N ARG A 79 -17.54 -8.36 -12.66
CA ARG A 79 -18.24 -9.37 -13.48
C ARG A 79 -19.46 -8.74 -14.15
N ALA A 80 -19.44 -8.74 -15.48
CA ALA A 80 -20.57 -8.34 -16.31
C ALA A 80 -21.10 -9.55 -17.10
N ASN A 81 -22.28 -9.42 -17.70
CA ASN A 81 -22.85 -10.46 -18.56
C ASN A 81 -21.94 -10.80 -19.76
N SER A 82 -21.13 -9.83 -20.19
CA SER A 82 -20.13 -10.00 -21.26
C SER A 82 -18.80 -10.59 -20.77
N GLY A 83 -18.72 -11.05 -19.53
CA GLY A 83 -17.49 -11.52 -18.88
C GLY A 83 -16.90 -10.54 -17.88
N ASP A 84 -15.78 -10.97 -17.27
CA ASP A 84 -15.06 -10.17 -16.27
C ASP A 84 -14.27 -9.04 -16.93
N LYS A 85 -14.52 -7.81 -16.47
CA LYS A 85 -13.84 -6.61 -16.96
C LYS A 85 -12.87 -6.08 -15.91
N VAL A 86 -11.67 -5.70 -16.34
CA VAL A 86 -10.70 -5.00 -15.48
C VAL A 86 -11.16 -3.55 -15.30
N VAL A 87 -11.39 -3.16 -14.06
CA VAL A 87 -11.73 -1.80 -13.67
C VAL A 87 -10.46 -0.98 -13.51
N GLY A 88 -9.47 -1.52 -12.82
CA GLY A 88 -8.16 -0.91 -12.71
C GLY A 88 -7.16 -1.74 -11.92
N THR A 89 -5.91 -1.34 -12.02
CA THR A 89 -4.76 -2.04 -11.43
C THR A 89 -3.90 -1.02 -10.67
N ALA A 90 -3.45 -1.41 -9.48
CA ALA A 90 -2.45 -0.73 -8.68
C ALA A 90 -1.22 -1.62 -8.52
N ARG A 91 -0.03 -1.01 -8.55
CA ARG A 91 1.25 -1.67 -8.27
C ARG A 91 1.85 -0.98 -7.05
N ILE A 92 1.83 -1.69 -5.92
CA ILE A 92 2.29 -1.19 -4.63
C ILE A 92 3.74 -1.64 -4.47
N PRO A 93 4.72 -0.72 -4.36
CA PRO A 93 6.11 -1.07 -4.11
C PRO A 93 6.25 -1.82 -2.78
N ALA A 94 7.12 -2.83 -2.75
CA ALA A 94 7.41 -3.57 -1.54
C ALA A 94 7.91 -2.67 -0.41
N SER A 95 8.66 -1.61 -0.75
CA SER A 95 9.22 -0.63 0.19
C SER A 95 8.18 0.04 1.09
N ASP A 96 6.92 0.08 0.68
CA ASP A 96 5.84 0.72 1.43
C ASP A 96 5.40 -0.08 2.65
N PHE A 97 5.67 -1.38 2.66
CA PHE A 97 5.27 -2.31 3.72
C PHE A 97 6.36 -3.33 4.09
N VAL A 98 7.53 -3.26 3.46
CA VAL A 98 8.70 -4.09 3.70
C VAL A 98 9.90 -3.19 3.85
N GLY A 99 10.52 -3.20 5.03
CA GLY A 99 11.70 -2.41 5.33
C GLY A 99 11.39 -1.24 6.26
N GLY A 100 12.44 -0.53 6.67
CA GLY A 100 12.38 0.47 7.73
C GLY A 100 12.46 -0.14 9.13
N ASN A 101 12.60 0.72 10.15
CA ASN A 101 12.66 0.33 11.55
C ASN A 101 11.25 0.10 12.12
N VAL A 102 10.48 -0.76 11.46
CA VAL A 102 9.09 -1.05 11.80
C VAL A 102 9.03 -2.35 12.61
N PRO A 103 8.24 -2.43 13.69
CA PRO A 103 8.08 -3.65 14.47
C PRO A 103 7.62 -4.84 13.62
N ALA A 104 7.98 -6.05 14.05
CA ALA A 104 7.44 -7.27 13.45
C ALA A 104 5.90 -7.25 13.48
N ASN A 105 5.27 -7.75 12.41
CA ASN A 105 3.81 -7.82 12.26
C ASN A 105 3.06 -6.48 12.27
N TYR A 106 3.75 -5.36 12.01
CA TYR A 106 3.09 -4.06 11.83
C TYR A 106 2.08 -4.08 10.69
N LEU A 107 1.00 -3.33 10.87
CA LEU A 107 -0.11 -3.25 9.94
C LEU A 107 -0.05 -1.90 9.20
N HIS A 108 0.29 -1.95 7.92
CA HIS A 108 0.34 -0.79 7.04
C HIS A 108 -1.03 -0.55 6.42
N PHE A 109 -1.65 0.60 6.66
CA PHE A 109 -2.84 1.04 5.93
C PHE A 109 -2.41 1.81 4.67
N LEU A 110 -2.87 1.37 3.51
CA LEU A 110 -2.47 1.87 2.21
C LEU A 110 -3.70 2.25 1.38
N SER A 111 -3.62 3.41 0.75
CA SER A 111 -4.60 3.89 -0.22
C SER A 111 -3.89 4.16 -1.54
N TYR A 112 -4.24 3.39 -2.57
CA TYR A 112 -3.53 3.42 -3.85
C TYR A 112 -4.46 3.76 -5.00
N ARG A 113 -3.98 4.63 -5.91
CA ARG A 113 -4.74 5.01 -7.10
C ARG A 113 -4.71 3.87 -8.12
N LEU A 114 -5.88 3.42 -8.56
CA LEU A 114 -6.02 2.41 -9.59
C LEU A 114 -5.87 3.05 -10.97
N ARG A 115 -5.28 2.33 -11.91
CA ARG A 115 -5.19 2.72 -13.32
C ARG A 115 -5.88 1.71 -14.22
N ASP A 116 -6.69 2.19 -15.16
CA ASP A 116 -7.39 1.32 -16.11
C ASP A 116 -6.45 0.75 -17.19
N GLY A 117 -6.99 -0.03 -18.13
CA GLY A 117 -6.21 -0.64 -19.21
C GLY A 117 -5.54 0.35 -20.17
N ARG A 118 -5.88 1.65 -20.10
CA ARG A 118 -5.22 2.72 -20.87
C ARG A 118 -4.20 3.49 -20.02
N GLY A 119 -4.01 3.10 -18.76
CA GLY A 119 -3.11 3.76 -17.81
C GLY A 119 -3.71 4.98 -17.11
N GLU A 120 -4.99 5.30 -17.36
CA GLU A 120 -5.62 6.46 -16.75
C GLU A 120 -6.17 6.13 -15.38
N PRO A 121 -6.16 7.10 -14.45
CA PRO A 121 -6.65 6.87 -13.11
C PRO A 121 -8.15 6.56 -13.05
N ASN A 122 -8.51 5.52 -12.29
CA ASN A 122 -9.88 5.05 -12.14
C ASN A 122 -10.17 4.60 -10.70
N GLY A 123 -10.32 5.59 -9.82
CA GLY A 123 -10.63 5.39 -8.41
C GLY A 123 -9.42 5.01 -7.54
N ILE A 124 -9.72 4.64 -6.30
CA ILE A 124 -8.75 4.31 -5.24
C ILE A 124 -9.09 2.94 -4.68
N ILE A 125 -8.07 2.18 -4.29
CA ILE A 125 -8.20 0.96 -3.49
C ILE A 125 -7.61 1.22 -2.10
N ASN A 126 -8.38 0.89 -1.07
CA ASN A 126 -7.96 0.93 0.33
C ASN A 126 -7.72 -0.50 0.80
N LEU A 127 -6.56 -0.74 1.40
CA LEU A 127 -6.17 -2.04 1.91
C LEU A 127 -5.21 -1.89 3.09
N SER A 128 -5.07 -2.96 3.87
CA SER A 128 -4.02 -3.06 4.87
C SER A 128 -3.10 -4.24 4.57
N VAL A 129 -1.80 -4.07 4.76
CA VAL A 129 -0.80 -5.13 4.59
C VAL A 129 -0.07 -5.35 5.89
N ARG A 130 0.05 -6.61 6.30
CA ARG A 130 0.94 -7.06 7.37
C ARG A 130 1.88 -8.12 6.82
N VAL A 131 3.18 -7.91 7.00
CA VAL A 131 4.18 -8.95 6.74
C VAL A 131 4.23 -9.84 7.97
N LYS A 132 3.96 -11.15 7.81
CA LYS A 132 4.19 -12.08 8.90
C LYS A 132 5.68 -12.18 9.14
N GLY A 133 6.12 -11.87 10.35
CA GLY A 133 7.45 -12.25 10.80
C GLY A 133 7.58 -13.77 10.71
N ALA A 134 8.79 -14.28 10.43
CA ALA A 134 9.08 -15.66 10.78
C ALA A 134 8.79 -15.76 12.28
N ASP A 135 7.79 -16.56 12.66
CA ASP A 135 7.47 -16.79 14.06
C ASP A 135 8.76 -17.23 14.76
N GLN A 136 9.35 -16.32 15.52
CA GLN A 136 10.32 -16.70 16.52
C GLN A 136 9.52 -17.44 17.58
N ASN A 137 9.39 -18.75 17.41
CA ASN A 137 9.20 -19.62 18.56
C ASN A 137 10.38 -19.35 19.51
N GLY A 138 10.16 -18.46 20.49
CA GLY A 138 11.09 -18.18 21.58
C GLY A 138 11.50 -16.72 21.72
N ALA A 139 11.14 -16.15 22.87
CA ALA A 139 11.63 -14.90 23.48
C ALA A 139 11.12 -13.58 22.88
N GLY A 140 10.18 -12.96 23.58
CA GLY A 140 9.78 -11.58 23.35
C GLY A 140 10.95 -10.62 23.51
N ALA A 141 11.24 -9.87 22.44
CA ALA A 141 11.96 -8.62 22.54
C ALA A 141 10.92 -7.51 22.71
N ALA A 142 10.62 -7.17 23.97
CA ALA A 142 9.97 -5.92 24.29
C ALA A 142 10.87 -4.79 23.75
N ALA A 143 10.40 -4.06 22.74
CA ALA A 143 11.03 -2.81 22.33
C ALA A 143 10.79 -1.79 23.45
N THR A 144 11.71 -1.75 24.43
CA THR A 144 11.75 -0.68 25.41
C THR A 144 12.32 0.56 24.72
N CYS A 145 11.45 1.52 24.42
CA CYS A 145 11.85 2.86 24.04
C CYS A 145 12.47 3.54 25.26
N ALA A 146 13.78 3.39 25.48
CA ALA A 146 14.49 4.19 26.47
C ALA A 146 14.59 5.62 25.92
N ALA A 147 13.66 6.48 26.34
CA ALA A 147 13.81 7.92 26.21
C ALA A 147 15.02 8.36 27.05
N ALA A 148 16.17 8.57 26.40
CA ALA A 148 17.28 9.25 27.02
C ALA A 148 16.93 10.74 27.16
N ALA A 149 16.33 11.09 28.30
CA ALA A 149 16.25 12.46 28.78
C ALA A 149 17.68 12.94 29.04
N SER A 150 18.26 13.70 28.11
CA SER A 150 19.47 14.48 28.37
C SER A 150 19.05 15.84 28.91
N VAL A 151 19.27 16.01 30.21
CA VAL A 151 19.11 17.25 30.94
C VAL A 151 20.13 18.29 30.43
N SER A 152 19.58 19.41 29.97
CA SER A 152 20.05 20.81 30.09
C SER A 152 21.55 21.13 30.01
N ARG A 153 21.92 21.92 28.98
CA ARG A 153 22.93 22.99 29.13
C ARG A 153 22.37 24.29 28.55
N PRO A 154 22.29 25.39 29.32
CA PRO A 154 21.92 26.69 28.79
C PRO A 154 23.08 27.27 27.97
N TRP A 155 22.80 27.61 26.71
CA TRP A 155 23.73 28.30 25.83
C TRP A 155 23.76 29.79 26.20
N VAL A 156 24.91 30.27 26.70
CA VAL A 156 25.16 31.68 26.96
C VAL A 156 25.33 32.40 25.62
N GLY A 157 24.45 33.38 25.37
CA GLY A 157 24.41 34.14 24.14
C GLY A 157 25.66 34.98 23.91
N SER A 158 26.13 34.99 22.66
CA SER A 158 26.92 36.07 22.08
C SER A 158 26.17 36.57 20.85
N ALA A 159 25.78 37.83 20.86
CA ALA A 159 25.06 38.48 19.77
C ALA A 159 25.99 38.76 18.58
N VAL A 160 25.58 38.39 17.37
CA VAL A 160 26.09 38.99 16.12
C VAL A 160 24.94 39.12 15.10
N VAL A 161 24.53 40.38 14.94
CA VAL A 161 24.15 41.09 13.71
C VAL A 161 23.29 40.37 12.64
N VAL A 162 22.04 40.87 12.56
CA VAL A 162 21.15 41.10 11.41
C VAL A 162 21.58 40.57 10.02
N GLY A 163 20.76 39.67 9.47
CA GLY A 163 20.65 39.37 8.04
C GLY A 163 19.38 38.57 7.74
N LYS A 164 18.39 39.22 7.12
CA LYS A 164 17.05 38.70 6.80
C LYS A 164 17.11 37.62 5.71
N VAL A 165 16.78 36.37 6.03
CA VAL A 165 16.63 35.28 5.03
C VAL A 165 15.15 35.06 4.76
N ALA A 166 14.74 35.32 3.51
CA ALA A 166 13.40 35.01 3.01
C ALA A 166 13.52 34.10 1.79
N GLY A 167 12.79 32.99 1.83
CA GLY A 167 12.13 32.41 0.65
C GLY A 167 12.90 31.38 -0.16
N GLY A 168 12.40 30.13 -0.10
CA GLY A 168 12.30 29.25 -1.27
C GLY A 168 13.35 28.16 -1.39
N VAL A 169 13.06 26.96 -0.89
CA VAL A 169 13.71 25.72 -1.36
C VAL A 169 12.82 25.12 -2.44
N VAL A 170 13.31 25.13 -3.68
CA VAL A 170 12.72 24.43 -4.83
C VAL A 170 13.41 23.08 -4.95
N THR A 171 12.69 21.99 -4.75
CA THR A 171 13.19 20.63 -5.04
C THR A 171 12.83 20.29 -6.49
N GLY A 172 13.84 20.13 -7.34
CA GLY A 172 13.72 19.95 -8.79
C GLY A 172 13.02 18.66 -9.24
N VAL A 173 12.52 18.72 -10.47
CA VAL A 173 11.85 17.65 -11.22
C VAL A 173 12.89 16.70 -11.84
N PRO A 174 12.78 15.36 -11.73
CA PRO A 174 13.70 14.47 -12.41
C PRO A 174 13.39 14.40 -13.91
N VAL A 175 14.43 14.59 -14.71
CA VAL A 175 14.44 14.43 -16.17
C VAL A 175 14.63 12.94 -16.49
N TRP A 176 13.77 12.37 -17.34
CA TRP A 176 14.04 11.08 -17.98
C TRP A 176 14.86 11.31 -19.26
N MET A 177 16.00 10.63 -19.36
CA MET A 177 16.76 10.52 -20.60
C MET A 177 16.19 9.38 -21.45
N ALA A 178 16.16 9.61 -22.76
CA ALA A 178 15.64 8.73 -23.82
C ALA A 178 16.50 7.50 -24.07
#